data_AF-A0A433ZZY3-F1
#
_entry.id   AF-A0A433ZZY3-F1
#
_cell.length_a   1.000
_cell.length_b   1.000
_cell.length_c   1.000
_cell.angle_alpha   90.00
_cell.angle_beta   90.00
_cell.angle_gamma   90.00
#
_symmetry.space_group_name_H-M   'P 1'
#
loop_
_entity.id
_entity.type
_entity.pdbx_description
1 polymer ?
#
loop_
_entity_poly.entity_id
_entity_poly.type
_entity_poly.pdbx_seq_one_letter_code
_entity_poly.pdbx_strand_id
1 'polypeptide(L)'
;ARAFEFDLRHLKKYPAREFTMQYNESNAAFLRRLWKRCGIAWFVQHGSATERGSDMTCVHTLVLFDDAMSLKRNAAGAVRFHRDDGTEKRGSITSWHAVRTLIAGNATRHSWDYAQAWSMGNKDVSHNDQGKLGNQFAASLDHYLVDVPHASGDDNASS
;
A
#
# COMPACT_ATOMS: atom_id res chain seq x y z
N ALA A 1 -13.77 24.19 -4.96
CA ALA A 1 -14.18 23.29 -3.87
C ALA A 1 -13.03 22.33 -3.56
N ARG A 2 -12.58 22.23 -2.30
CA ARG A 2 -11.63 21.19 -1.87
C ARG A 2 -12.45 19.93 -1.56
N ALA A 3 -12.40 18.92 -2.41
CA ALA A 3 -13.15 17.69 -2.21
C ALA A 3 -12.59 16.82 -1.07
N PHE A 4 -11.28 16.96 -0.79
CA PHE A 4 -10.59 16.21 0.26
C PHE A 4 -9.56 17.07 1.01
N GLU A 5 -9.30 16.68 2.26
CA GLU A 5 -8.08 16.97 2.99
C GLU A 5 -7.10 15.79 2.87
N PHE A 6 -5.79 16.04 2.95
CA PHE A 6 -4.78 14.99 2.87
C PHE A 6 -4.10 14.84 4.23
N ASP A 7 -4.03 13.61 4.74
CA ASP A 7 -3.20 13.25 5.89
C ASP A 7 -2.00 12.44 5.41
N LEU A 8 -0.81 13.04 5.56
CA LEU A 8 0.47 12.52 5.09
C LEU A 8 1.42 12.16 6.25
N ARG A 9 0.94 12.22 7.50
CA ARG A 9 1.78 12.02 8.70
C ARG A 9 2.31 10.59 8.85
N HIS A 10 1.70 9.65 8.15
CA HIS A 10 2.03 8.22 8.15
C HIS A 10 2.97 7.84 7.00
N LEU A 11 3.64 8.82 6.38
CA LEU A 11 4.60 8.61 5.31
C LEU A 11 6.00 8.95 5.80
N LYS A 12 6.97 8.13 5.39
CA LYS A 12 8.40 8.49 5.48
C LYS A 12 8.75 9.56 4.43
N LYS A 13 9.99 10.06 4.51
CA LYS A 13 10.54 10.92 3.46
C LYS A 13 10.90 10.07 2.24
N TYR A 14 10.41 10.49 1.08
CA TYR A 14 10.75 9.88 -0.20
C TYR A 14 11.78 10.73 -0.93
N PRO A 15 12.74 10.12 -1.67
CA PRO A 15 13.72 10.86 -2.44
C PRO A 15 13.04 11.69 -3.53
N ALA A 16 13.59 12.87 -3.79
CA ALA A 16 13.19 13.67 -4.94
C ALA A 16 13.51 12.90 -6.22
N ARG A 17 12.59 12.92 -7.19
CA ARG A 17 12.82 12.31 -8.50
C ARG A 17 13.24 13.38 -9.48
N GLU A 18 14.24 13.07 -10.30
CA GLU A 18 14.69 13.97 -11.37
C GLU A 18 13.57 14.29 -12.35
N PHE A 19 12.75 13.29 -12.68
CA PHE A 19 11.65 13.45 -13.62
C PHE A 19 10.45 12.56 -13.29
N THR A 20 9.24 13.08 -13.51
CA THR A 20 7.99 12.29 -13.47
C THR A 20 7.01 12.90 -14.48
N MET A 21 6.47 12.06 -15.36
CA MET A 21 5.54 12.48 -16.41
C MET A 21 4.12 12.02 -16.12
N GLN A 22 3.14 12.89 -16.36
CA GLN A 22 1.72 12.56 -16.49
C GLN A 22 1.36 12.71 -17.97
N TYR A 23 0.98 11.61 -18.63
CA TYR A 23 0.64 11.64 -20.05
C TYR A 23 -0.53 10.71 -20.33
N ASN A 24 -1.55 11.22 -21.04
CA ASN A 24 -2.77 10.49 -21.39
C ASN A 24 -3.43 9.74 -20.22
N GLU A 25 -3.39 10.34 -19.02
CA GLU A 25 -3.98 9.76 -17.81
C GLU A 25 -4.60 10.85 -16.93
N SER A 26 -5.65 10.49 -16.17
CA SER A 26 -6.28 11.40 -15.22
C SER A 26 -5.39 11.60 -13.98
N ASN A 27 -5.61 12.70 -13.26
CA ASN A 27 -4.89 12.97 -12.00
C ASN A 27 -5.00 11.81 -11.00
N ALA A 28 -6.17 11.16 -10.92
CA ALA A 28 -6.37 10.00 -10.05
C ALA A 28 -5.61 8.75 -10.52
N ALA A 29 -5.47 8.54 -11.84
CA ALA A 29 -4.64 7.46 -12.38
C ALA A 29 -3.15 7.73 -12.10
N PHE A 30 -2.70 8.96 -12.34
CA PHE A 30 -1.34 9.41 -12.07
C PHE A 30 -0.93 9.21 -10.60
N LEU A 31 -1.75 9.68 -9.66
CA LEU A 31 -1.48 9.55 -8.23
C LEU A 31 -1.46 8.08 -7.78
N ARG A 32 -2.42 7.26 -8.22
CA ARG A 32 -2.43 5.81 -7.88
C ARG A 32 -1.20 5.09 -8.43
N ARG A 33 -0.76 5.44 -9.64
CA ARG A 33 0.46 4.88 -10.24
C ARG A 33 1.70 5.26 -9.42
N LEU A 34 1.80 6.51 -8.98
CA LEU A 34 2.90 6.97 -8.13
C LEU A 34 2.89 6.28 -6.75
N TRP A 35 1.75 6.25 -6.08
CA TRP A 35 1.61 5.59 -4.77
C TRP A 35 1.93 4.11 -4.82
N LYS A 36 1.41 3.39 -5.82
CA LYS A 36 1.73 1.96 -6.03
C LYS A 36 3.23 1.73 -6.20
N ARG A 37 3.92 2.60 -6.94
CA ARG A 37 5.38 2.51 -7.14
C ARG A 37 6.15 2.76 -5.83
N CYS A 38 5.66 3.65 -4.98
CA CYS A 38 6.30 4.00 -3.71
C CYS A 38 5.90 3.09 -2.53
N GLY A 39 5.07 2.06 -2.77
CA GLY A 39 4.53 1.21 -1.72
C GLY A 39 3.55 1.92 -0.78
N ILE A 40 2.93 3.01 -1.24
CA ILE A 40 2.00 3.82 -0.44
C ILE A 40 0.58 3.26 -0.61
N ALA A 41 -0.05 2.93 0.50
CA ALA A 41 -1.46 2.60 0.58
C ALA A 41 -2.28 3.81 1.05
N TRP A 42 -3.60 3.75 0.86
CA TRP A 42 -4.49 4.85 1.22
C TRP A 42 -5.90 4.37 1.56
N PHE A 43 -6.60 5.14 2.39
CA PHE A 43 -8.03 4.99 2.65
C PHE A 43 -8.66 6.36 2.87
N VAL A 44 -10.00 6.43 2.81
CA VAL A 44 -10.76 7.65 3.09
C VAL A 44 -11.32 7.59 4.50
N GLN A 45 -10.96 8.56 5.32
CA GLN A 45 -11.60 8.81 6.61
C GLN A 45 -12.73 9.83 6.41
N HIS A 46 -13.92 9.47 6.87
CA HIS A 46 -15.04 10.42 6.88
C HIS A 46 -14.90 11.37 8.06
N GLY A 47 -15.17 12.66 7.83
CA GLY A 47 -15.34 13.63 8.90
C GLY A 47 -16.51 13.25 9.81
N SER A 48 -16.51 13.79 11.03
CA SER A 48 -17.70 13.74 11.88
C SER A 48 -18.75 14.67 11.28
N ALA A 49 -19.96 14.18 11.04
CA ALA A 49 -21.11 15.05 10.80
C ALA A 49 -21.44 15.74 12.13
N THR A 50 -20.73 16.81 12.46
CA THR A 50 -21.08 17.65 13.61
C THR A 50 -22.35 18.42 13.27
N GLU A 51 -23.43 17.91 13.87
CA GLU A 51 -24.72 18.56 14.09
C GLU A 51 -25.54 18.88 12.83
N ARG A 52 -26.77 18.36 12.81
CA ARG A 52 -27.81 18.76 11.83
C ARG A 52 -27.92 20.28 11.86
N GLY A 53 -27.40 20.94 10.82
CA GLY A 53 -27.53 22.39 10.65
C GLY A 53 -26.22 23.16 10.47
N SER A 54 -25.03 22.54 10.55
CA SER A 54 -23.83 23.22 10.06
C SER A 54 -23.70 23.02 8.55
N ASP A 55 -23.64 24.11 7.80
CA ASP A 55 -23.50 24.16 6.33
C ASP A 55 -22.10 23.73 5.86
N MET A 56 -21.40 22.94 6.68
CA MET A 56 -20.02 22.51 6.49
C MET A 56 -20.03 21.06 6.03
N THR A 57 -19.98 20.91 4.70
CA THR A 57 -19.81 19.66 3.96
C THR A 57 -18.84 18.71 4.69
N CYS A 58 -19.24 17.44 4.85
CA CYS A 58 -18.39 16.38 5.39
C CYS A 58 -17.01 16.43 4.72
N VAL A 59 -16.00 16.88 5.46
CA VAL A 59 -14.63 16.93 4.95
C VAL A 59 -14.12 15.50 4.98
N HIS A 60 -14.04 14.87 3.80
CA HIS A 60 -13.38 13.60 3.66
C HIS A 60 -11.86 13.83 3.71
N THR A 61 -11.16 13.05 4.53
CA THR A 61 -9.71 13.07 4.59
C THR A 61 -9.16 11.83 3.89
N LEU A 62 -8.33 12.02 2.87
CA LEU A 62 -7.56 10.94 2.26
C LEU A 62 -6.30 10.72 3.08
N VAL A 63 -6.22 9.57 3.75
CA VAL A 63 -5.08 9.19 4.60
C VAL A 63 -4.15 8.31 3.77
N LEU A 64 -2.88 8.74 3.64
CA LEU A 64 -1.83 7.99 2.95
C LEU A 64 -0.86 7.43 3.99
N PHE A 65 -0.45 6.18 3.83
CA PHE A 65 0.47 5.50 4.75
C PHE A 65 1.38 4.50 4.01
N ASP A 66 2.59 4.33 4.52
CA ASP A 66 3.55 3.31 4.09
C ASP A 66 3.90 2.29 5.20
N ASP A 67 3.53 2.60 6.44
CA ASP A 67 3.58 1.69 7.59
C ASP A 67 2.17 1.51 8.19
N ALA A 68 1.63 0.30 8.10
CA ALA A 68 0.34 -0.05 8.67
C ALA A 68 0.33 0.03 10.21
N MET A 69 1.48 -0.13 10.87
CA MET A 69 1.59 -0.07 12.33
C MET A 69 1.53 1.35 12.87
N SER A 70 1.75 2.36 12.02
CA SER A 70 1.60 3.77 12.37
C SER A 70 0.13 4.21 12.51
N LEU A 71 -0.81 3.41 12.01
CA LEU A 71 -2.23 3.76 11.99
C LEU A 71 -2.89 3.57 13.36
N LYS A 72 -3.82 4.47 13.70
CA LYS A 72 -4.62 4.35 14.92
C LYS A 72 -5.53 3.13 14.84
N ARG A 73 -5.55 2.33 15.91
CA ARG A 73 -6.49 1.22 16.05
C ARG A 73 -7.95 1.71 15.92
N ASN A 74 -8.76 0.98 15.16
CA ASN A 74 -10.18 1.27 15.00
C ASN A 74 -10.91 1.28 16.37
N ALA A 75 -11.83 2.23 16.54
CA ALA A 75 -12.61 2.39 17.77
C ALA A 75 -13.47 1.17 18.12
N ALA A 76 -13.84 0.35 17.14
CA ALA A 76 -14.56 -0.91 17.35
C ALA A 76 -13.75 -1.95 18.17
N GLY A 77 -12.42 -1.83 18.21
CA GLY A 77 -11.56 -2.71 19.00
C GLY A 77 -11.60 -4.17 18.52
N ALA A 78 -11.71 -5.11 19.46
CA ALA A 78 -11.87 -6.54 19.13
C ALA A 78 -13.31 -6.84 18.72
N VAL A 79 -13.48 -7.48 17.56
CA VAL A 79 -14.77 -7.95 17.00
C VAL A 79 -14.86 -9.46 17.20
N ARG A 80 -15.99 -9.95 17.72
CA ARG A 80 -16.18 -11.38 18.01
C ARG A 80 -16.61 -12.14 16.76
N PHE A 81 -16.24 -13.41 16.68
CA PHE A 81 -16.84 -14.36 15.75
C PHE A 81 -18.06 -15.02 16.42
N HIS A 82 -19.23 -14.97 15.77
CA HIS A 82 -20.46 -15.57 16.27
C HIS A 82 -21.28 -16.12 15.09
N ARG A 83 -21.91 -17.30 15.25
CA ARG A 83 -22.88 -17.79 14.27
C ARG A 83 -24.20 -17.08 14.54
N ASP A 84 -24.77 -16.49 13.49
CA ASP A 84 -25.95 -15.62 13.53
C ASP A 84 -27.04 -16.10 14.51
N ASP A 85 -27.13 -15.42 15.66
CA ASP A 85 -28.23 -15.56 16.61
C ASP A 85 -28.82 -14.15 16.82
N GLY A 86 -30.11 -14.00 16.52
CA GLY A 86 -30.74 -12.75 16.08
C GLY A 86 -30.94 -11.66 17.13
N THR A 87 -30.18 -11.64 18.22
CA THR A 87 -30.39 -10.70 19.35
C THR A 87 -29.16 -9.89 19.77
N GLU A 88 -28.03 -9.99 19.08
CA GLU A 88 -26.81 -9.26 19.48
C GLU A 88 -26.85 -7.76 19.12
N LYS A 89 -26.58 -6.91 20.13
CA LYS A 89 -26.55 -5.44 19.99
C LYS A 89 -25.27 -4.87 19.39
N ARG A 90 -24.23 -5.70 19.17
CA ARG A 90 -22.90 -5.28 18.70
C ARG A 90 -22.54 -6.07 17.44
N GLY A 91 -21.93 -5.41 16.46
CA GLY A 91 -21.48 -6.07 15.23
C GLY A 91 -20.50 -7.22 15.52
N SER A 92 -20.73 -8.35 14.85
CA SER A 92 -19.94 -9.59 14.93
C SER A 92 -19.57 -10.09 13.53
N ILE A 93 -18.54 -10.95 13.45
CA ILE A 93 -18.15 -11.66 12.22
C ILE A 93 -18.94 -12.97 12.19
N THR A 94 -19.72 -13.19 11.13
CA THR A 94 -20.60 -14.37 11.01
C THR A 94 -20.05 -15.47 10.10
N SER A 95 -19.08 -15.14 9.24
CA SER A 95 -18.40 -16.09 8.36
C SER A 95 -16.92 -15.79 8.27
N TRP A 96 -16.12 -16.84 8.09
CA TRP A 96 -14.68 -16.74 7.89
C TRP A 96 -14.26 -17.72 6.80
N HIS A 97 -13.58 -17.21 5.77
CA HIS A 97 -13.08 -18.00 4.65
C HIS A 97 -11.60 -17.71 4.46
N ALA A 98 -10.76 -18.75 4.57
CA ALA A 98 -9.34 -18.64 4.29
C ALA A 98 -9.07 -18.97 2.83
N VAL A 99 -8.39 -18.07 2.12
CA VAL A 99 -7.91 -18.28 0.75
C VAL A 99 -6.39 -18.25 0.77
N ARG A 100 -5.75 -19.17 0.06
CA ARG A 100 -4.30 -19.20 -0.11
C ARG A 100 -3.99 -19.18 -1.60
N THR A 101 -3.06 -18.31 -1.96
CA THR A 101 -2.50 -18.24 -3.32
C THR A 101 -1.00 -18.34 -3.18
N LEU A 102 -0.40 -19.21 -3.98
CA LEU A 102 1.03 -19.37 -4.03
C LEU A 102 1.67 -18.14 -4.72
N ILE A 103 2.72 -17.61 -4.11
CA ILE A 103 3.50 -16.46 -4.59
C ILE A 103 4.98 -16.89 -4.70
N ALA A 104 5.73 -16.25 -5.60
CA ALA A 104 7.16 -16.50 -5.75
C ALA A 104 7.92 -16.25 -4.44
N GLY A 105 8.90 -17.12 -4.15
CA GLY A 105 9.76 -17.00 -2.97
C GLY A 105 10.89 -15.99 -3.16
N ASN A 106 11.06 -15.50 -4.38
CA ASN A 106 12.06 -14.49 -4.72
C ASN A 106 11.48 -13.46 -5.70
N ALA A 107 12.00 -12.24 -5.64
CA ALA A 107 11.78 -11.21 -6.64
C ALA A 107 13.13 -10.67 -7.14
N THR A 108 13.34 -10.75 -8.46
CA THR A 108 14.51 -10.16 -9.11
C THR A 108 14.07 -8.94 -9.92
N ARG A 109 14.82 -7.85 -9.77
CA ARG A 109 14.60 -6.57 -10.47
C ARG A 109 15.87 -6.19 -11.21
N HIS A 110 15.73 -5.83 -12.48
CA HIS A 110 16.83 -5.29 -13.28
C HIS A 110 16.46 -3.93 -13.85
N SER A 111 17.38 -2.98 -13.82
CA SER A 111 17.24 -1.66 -14.42
C SER A 111 18.56 -1.27 -15.08
N TRP A 112 18.49 -0.44 -16.12
CA TRP A 112 19.67 0.17 -16.73
C TRP A 112 19.92 1.53 -16.10
N ASP A 113 21.13 1.81 -15.61
CA ASP A 113 21.51 3.14 -15.15
C ASP A 113 22.21 3.91 -16.28
N TYR A 114 21.58 4.99 -16.77
CA TYR A 114 22.18 5.84 -17.80
C TYR A 114 23.31 6.73 -17.26
N ALA A 115 23.29 7.10 -15.98
CA ALA A 115 24.32 7.95 -15.37
C ALA A 115 25.64 7.18 -15.20
N GLN A 116 25.55 5.88 -14.87
CA GLN A 116 26.70 5.02 -14.65
C GLN A 116 27.02 4.07 -15.83
N ALA A 117 26.17 4.06 -16.87
CA ALA A 117 26.30 3.24 -18.07
C ALA A 117 26.43 1.72 -17.81
N TRP A 118 25.80 1.21 -16.75
CA TRP A 118 25.76 -0.22 -16.43
C TRP A 118 24.37 -0.67 -15.93
N SER A 119 24.12 -1.97 -15.91
CA SER A 119 22.90 -2.59 -15.42
C SER A 119 22.99 -2.78 -13.92
N MET A 120 21.97 -2.28 -13.22
CA MET A 120 21.73 -2.56 -11.82
C MET A 120 20.77 -3.74 -11.70
N GLY A 121 21.09 -4.67 -10.80
CA GLY A 121 20.22 -5.80 -10.46
C GLY A 121 20.04 -5.87 -8.95
N ASN A 122 18.83 -6.13 -8.50
CA ASN A 122 18.53 -6.41 -7.11
C ASN A 122 17.72 -7.71 -7.00
N LYS A 123 17.97 -8.49 -5.94
CA LYS A 123 17.29 -9.74 -5.65
C LYS A 123 16.83 -9.72 -4.20
N ASP A 124 15.53 -9.93 -3.99
CA ASP A 124 14.92 -9.93 -2.67
C ASP A 124 14.19 -11.25 -2.41
N VAL A 125 14.31 -11.75 -1.18
CA VAL A 125 13.72 -13.03 -0.75
C VAL A 125 12.39 -12.74 -0.07
N SER A 126 11.34 -13.45 -0.48
CA SER A 126 10.03 -13.28 0.14
C SER A 126 10.03 -13.72 1.60
N HIS A 127 9.49 -12.87 2.47
CA HIS A 127 9.26 -13.17 3.89
C HIS A 127 7.86 -13.76 4.17
N ASN A 128 7.07 -14.04 3.13
CA ASN A 128 5.73 -14.61 3.30
C ASN A 128 5.81 -16.10 3.65
N ASP A 129 5.21 -16.50 4.77
CA ASP A 129 5.03 -17.92 5.09
C ASP A 129 3.82 -18.49 4.35
N GLN A 130 4.09 -19.39 3.41
CA GLN A 130 3.12 -20.09 2.57
C GLN A 130 2.91 -21.54 3.05
N GLY A 131 3.41 -21.88 4.24
CA GLY A 131 3.41 -23.22 4.80
C GLY A 131 4.53 -24.10 4.24
N LYS A 132 4.76 -25.26 4.86
CA LYS A 132 5.93 -26.12 4.54
C LYS A 132 6.13 -26.40 3.05
N LEU A 133 5.11 -26.95 2.38
CA LEU A 133 5.18 -27.28 0.95
C LEU A 133 5.12 -26.02 0.06
N GLY A 134 4.35 -25.02 0.48
CA GLY A 134 4.25 -23.74 -0.24
C GLY A 134 5.60 -23.02 -0.29
N ASN A 135 6.34 -23.00 0.82
CA ASN A 135 7.67 -22.39 0.90
C ASN A 135 8.68 -23.15 0.04
N GLN A 136 8.64 -24.49 0.03
CA GLN A 136 9.49 -25.30 -0.84
C GLN A 136 9.25 -25.02 -2.32
N PHE A 137 7.97 -24.92 -2.72
CA PHE A 137 7.63 -24.63 -4.11
C PHE A 137 7.95 -23.17 -4.46
N ALA A 138 7.59 -22.22 -3.60
CA ALA A 138 7.89 -20.80 -3.76
C ALA A 138 9.39 -20.54 -3.93
N ALA A 139 10.26 -21.27 -3.23
CA ALA A 139 11.72 -21.15 -3.37
C ALA A 139 12.23 -21.43 -4.80
N SER A 140 11.47 -22.18 -5.60
CA SER A 140 11.78 -22.44 -7.02
C SER A 140 11.24 -21.37 -7.99
N LEU A 141 10.38 -20.47 -7.50
CA LEU A 141 9.73 -19.44 -8.30
C LEU A 141 10.42 -18.09 -8.10
N ASP A 142 10.78 -17.46 -9.22
CA ASP A 142 11.29 -16.09 -9.24
C ASP A 142 10.31 -15.15 -9.93
N HIS A 143 9.94 -14.09 -9.25
CA HIS A 143 9.21 -12.98 -9.83
C HIS A 143 10.19 -11.97 -10.43
N TYR A 144 10.58 -12.24 -11.67
CA TYR A 144 11.52 -11.44 -12.44
C TYR A 144 10.82 -10.28 -13.15
N LEU A 145 11.26 -9.03 -12.94
CA LEU A 145 10.86 -7.87 -13.73
C LEU A 145 12.07 -7.05 -14.18
N VAL A 146 11.99 -6.54 -15.41
CA VAL A 146 12.88 -5.48 -15.90
C VAL A 146 12.14 -4.17 -15.74
N ASP A 147 12.68 -3.28 -14.92
CA ASP A 147 12.15 -1.95 -14.68
C ASP A 147 12.59 -0.96 -15.76
N VAL A 148 11.97 0.22 -15.74
CA VAL A 148 12.42 1.35 -16.55
C VAL A 148 13.85 1.74 -16.20
N PRO A 149 14.63 2.30 -17.13
CA PRO A 149 15.96 2.81 -16.83
C PRO A 149 15.93 3.77 -15.63
N HIS A 150 16.95 3.65 -14.77
CA HIS A 150 17.15 4.50 -13.60
C HIS A 150 15.96 4.44 -12.61
N ALA A 151 15.42 3.23 -12.36
CA ALA A 151 14.26 3.02 -11.50
C ALA A 151 14.54 3.30 -10.00
N SER A 152 15.75 3.04 -9.55
CA SER A 152 16.28 3.41 -8.23
C SER A 152 16.71 4.87 -8.28
N GLY A 153 15.86 5.79 -7.82
CA GLY A 153 16.26 7.18 -7.63
C GLY A 153 17.06 7.28 -6.34
N ASP A 154 18.29 7.78 -6.42
CA ASP A 154 19.19 8.23 -5.36
C ASP A 154 18.88 7.73 -3.93
N ASP A 155 18.97 6.42 -3.70
CA ASP A 155 19.15 5.86 -2.36
C ASP A 155 20.62 6.04 -1.89
N ASN A 156 21.23 7.19 -2.19
CA ASN A 156 22.54 7.56 -1.66
C ASN A 156 22.40 8.30 -0.31
N ALA A 157 21.55 7.74 0.56
CA ALA A 157 21.45 8.10 1.97
C ALA A 157 21.81 6.87 2.81
N SER A 158 23.06 6.43 2.70
CA SER A 158 23.69 5.58 3.71
C SER A 158 25.14 6.02 3.93
N SER A 159 25.30 6.88 4.93
CA SER A 159 26.45 6.92 5.83
C SER A 159 25.91 7.03 7.25
#